data_AF-A0A916QGB4-F1
#
_entry.id   AF-A0A916QGB4-F1
#
_cell.length_a   1.000
_cell.length_b   1.000
_cell.length_c   1.000
_cell.angle_alpha   90.00
_cell.angle_beta   90.00
_cell.angle_gamma   90.00
#
_symmetry.space_group_name_H-M   'P 1'
#
loop_
_entity.id
_entity.type
_entity.pdbx_description
1 polymer ?
#
loop_
_entity_poly.entity_id
_entity_poly.type
_entity_poly.pdbx_seq_one_letter_code
_entity_poly.pdbx_strand_id
1 'polypeptide(L)'
;MDVKVAEMAAETTYREVAHILNEWTAVSISHTTVGNIVKKVGKSQKEADEELVKELEESAELPKGKEVDFLYAEADGVFVRGTEKKKSHEVSHAIIYEGWEKNGDRVSLVSPKVIMTTEPTDQFWKEVQAFTAHEYSLEKTQVVTNSDGGPVIQPSAFKKSFLNPNTLFLDGIQSTPHHLPDEEKRHALEL
;
A
#
# COMPACT_ATOMS: atom_id res chain seq x y z
N MET A 1 -23.39 2.92 -1.29
CA MET A 1 -23.41 4.31 -0.80
C MET A 1 -22.22 4.56 0.13
N ASP A 2 -22.07 3.79 1.21
CA ASP A 2 -21.00 3.94 2.20
C ASP A 2 -19.58 4.09 1.61
N VAL A 3 -19.17 3.19 0.70
CA VAL A 3 -17.84 3.24 0.06
C VAL A 3 -17.63 4.55 -0.71
N LYS A 4 -18.62 5.00 -1.48
CA LYS A 4 -18.53 6.26 -2.24
C LYS A 4 -18.48 7.48 -1.33
N VAL A 5 -19.17 7.46 -0.18
CA VAL A 5 -19.07 8.53 0.83
C VAL A 5 -17.68 8.55 1.46
N ALA A 6 -17.10 7.38 1.77
CA ALA A 6 -15.74 7.28 2.30
C ALA A 6 -14.68 7.74 1.28
N GLU A 7 -14.86 7.41 0.01
CA GLU A 7 -14.02 7.88 -1.10
C GLU A 7 -14.03 9.40 -1.21
N MET A 8 -15.21 10.05 -1.19
CA MET A 8 -15.29 11.52 -1.17
C MET A 8 -14.60 12.12 0.07
N ALA A 9 -14.70 11.44 1.22
CA ALA A 9 -14.07 11.87 2.46
C ALA A 9 -12.54 11.71 2.47
N ALA A 10 -11.96 11.01 1.49
CA ALA A 10 -10.51 10.96 1.29
C ALA A 10 -9.97 12.23 0.59
N GLU A 11 -10.83 12.94 -0.14
CA GLU A 11 -10.45 14.13 -0.93
C GLU A 11 -10.83 15.45 -0.24
N THR A 12 -11.78 15.43 0.69
CA THR A 12 -12.26 16.64 1.38
C THR A 12 -12.76 16.37 2.80
N THR A 13 -13.14 17.43 3.52
CA THR A 13 -13.60 17.32 4.91
C THR A 13 -14.98 16.66 5.02
N TYR A 14 -15.27 16.01 6.15
CA TYR A 14 -16.59 15.39 6.38
C TYR A 14 -17.76 16.40 6.32
N ARG A 15 -17.49 17.67 6.63
CA ARG A 15 -18.48 18.76 6.50
C ARG A 15 -18.78 19.05 5.04
N GLU A 16 -17.75 19.08 4.20
CA GLU A 16 -17.90 19.32 2.77
C GLU A 16 -18.59 18.15 2.07
N VAL A 17 -18.22 16.91 2.40
CA VAL A 17 -18.93 15.72 1.90
C VAL A 17 -20.42 15.77 2.28
N ALA A 18 -20.73 16.11 3.54
CA ALA A 18 -22.10 16.26 3.97
C ALA A 18 -22.82 17.38 3.20
N HIS A 19 -22.19 18.54 3.04
CA HIS A 19 -22.75 19.66 2.27
C HIS A 19 -23.09 19.25 0.84
N ILE A 20 -22.14 18.69 0.10
CA ILE A 20 -22.32 18.22 -1.28
C ILE A 20 -23.47 17.21 -1.37
N LEU A 21 -23.51 16.21 -0.49
CA LEU A 21 -24.55 15.18 -0.54
C LEU A 21 -25.95 15.71 -0.24
N ASN A 22 -26.09 16.67 0.69
CA ASN A 22 -27.40 17.27 0.99
C ASN A 22 -27.88 18.22 -0.13
N GLU A 23 -26.96 18.87 -0.85
CA GLU A 23 -27.31 19.78 -1.94
C GLU A 23 -27.63 19.05 -3.25
N TRP A 24 -26.83 18.05 -3.60
CA TRP A 24 -26.89 17.40 -4.92
C TRP A 24 -27.71 16.11 -4.95
N THR A 25 -28.15 15.61 -3.79
CA THR A 25 -28.92 14.38 -3.69
C THR A 25 -30.11 14.55 -2.74
N ALA A 26 -31.08 13.63 -2.80
CA ALA A 26 -32.20 13.61 -1.85
C ALA A 26 -31.83 13.05 -0.45
N VAL A 27 -30.55 12.73 -0.22
CA VAL A 27 -30.07 12.18 1.05
C VAL A 27 -29.84 13.33 2.03
N SER A 28 -30.41 13.23 3.23
CA SER A 28 -29.99 14.05 4.35
C SER A 28 -28.94 13.33 5.20
N ILE A 29 -27.74 13.92 5.33
CA ILE A 29 -26.62 13.31 6.06
C ILE A 29 -25.84 14.35 6.86
N SER A 30 -25.45 14.01 8.09
CA SER A 30 -24.60 14.87 8.92
C SER A 30 -23.11 14.57 8.71
N HIS A 31 -22.23 15.54 8.98
CA HIS A 31 -20.78 15.31 8.98
C HIS A 31 -20.34 14.22 9.98
N THR A 32 -21.07 14.06 11.09
CA THR A 32 -20.84 12.97 12.06
C THR A 32 -21.19 11.62 11.44
N THR A 33 -22.28 11.54 10.68
CA THR A 33 -22.69 10.34 9.96
C THR A 33 -21.65 9.97 8.89
N VAL A 34 -21.11 10.94 8.15
CA VAL A 34 -19.98 10.72 7.23
C VAL A 34 -18.79 10.11 7.96
N GLY A 35 -18.39 10.68 9.11
CA GLY A 35 -17.30 10.12 9.92
C GLY A 35 -17.56 8.69 10.41
N ASN A 36 -18.81 8.36 10.76
CA ASN A 36 -19.18 7.00 11.15
C ASN A 36 -19.12 6.03 9.96
N ILE A 37 -19.49 6.48 8.76
CA ILE A 37 -19.35 5.68 7.53
C ILE A 37 -17.88 5.40 7.24
N VAL A 38 -17.00 6.41 7.32
CA VAL A 38 -15.55 6.22 7.13
C VAL A 38 -15.01 5.18 8.11
N LYS A 39 -15.37 5.27 9.40
CA LYS A 39 -14.97 4.29 10.41
C LYS A 39 -15.50 2.88 10.12
N LYS A 40 -16.74 2.77 9.64
CA LYS A 40 -17.34 1.49 9.28
C LYS A 40 -16.60 0.85 8.10
N VAL A 41 -16.35 1.62 7.03
CA VAL A 41 -15.61 1.15 5.86
C VAL A 41 -14.18 0.75 6.25
N GLY A 42 -13.48 1.58 7.03
CA GLY A 42 -12.14 1.27 7.52
C GLY A 42 -12.10 0.02 8.40
N LYS A 43 -13.13 -0.21 9.23
CA LYS A 43 -13.24 -1.45 10.01
C LYS A 43 -13.40 -2.68 9.11
N SER A 44 -14.24 -2.61 8.09
CA SER A 44 -14.40 -3.71 7.14
C SER A 44 -13.13 -3.97 6.32
N GLN A 45 -12.37 -2.92 5.98
CA GLN A 45 -11.05 -3.08 5.34
C GLN A 45 -10.08 -3.82 6.27
N LYS A 46 -9.99 -3.38 7.54
CA LYS A 46 -9.17 -4.04 8.55
C LYS A 46 -9.53 -5.52 8.74
N GLU A 47 -10.82 -5.84 8.82
CA GLU A 47 -11.28 -7.23 8.93
C GLU A 47 -10.87 -8.09 7.73
N ALA A 48 -10.94 -7.54 6.51
CA ALA A 48 -10.49 -8.23 5.31
C ALA A 48 -8.95 -8.43 5.28
N ASP A 49 -8.19 -7.43 5.71
CA ASP A 49 -6.73 -7.52 5.78
C ASP A 49 -6.29 -8.55 6.85
N GLU A 50 -6.96 -8.59 8.00
CA GLU A 50 -6.75 -9.60 9.06
C GLU A 50 -7.10 -11.01 8.58
N GLU A 51 -8.17 -11.16 7.78
CA GLU A 51 -8.56 -12.45 7.19
C GLU A 51 -7.51 -12.96 6.21
N LEU A 52 -6.97 -12.11 5.33
CA LEU A 52 -5.88 -12.48 4.41
C LEU A 52 -4.63 -12.97 5.16
N VAL A 53 -4.26 -12.29 6.26
CA VAL A 53 -3.15 -12.71 7.12
C VAL A 53 -3.41 -14.08 7.72
N LYS A 54 -4.61 -14.29 8.26
CA LYS A 54 -5.00 -15.55 8.87
C LYS A 54 -5.00 -16.69 7.86
N GLU A 55 -5.56 -16.48 6.67
CA GLU A 55 -5.58 -17.47 5.60
C GLU A 55 -4.15 -17.88 5.20
N LEU A 56 -3.23 -16.92 5.09
CA LEU A 56 -1.83 -17.21 4.79
C LEU A 56 -1.16 -18.02 5.92
N GLU A 57 -1.39 -17.67 7.18
CA GLU A 57 -0.83 -18.37 8.34
C GLU A 57 -1.35 -19.80 8.49
N GLU A 58 -2.61 -20.06 8.11
CA GLU A 58 -3.26 -21.37 8.22
C GLU A 58 -3.05 -22.26 6.98
N SER A 59 -2.62 -21.69 5.85
CA SER A 59 -2.49 -22.42 4.60
C SER A 59 -1.29 -23.38 4.59
N ALA A 60 -1.52 -24.59 4.07
CA ALA A 60 -0.46 -25.57 3.84
C ALA A 60 0.35 -25.28 2.56
N GLU A 61 -0.22 -24.54 1.62
CA GLU A 61 0.37 -24.19 0.32
C GLU A 61 0.20 -22.68 0.05
N LEU A 62 1.12 -22.08 -0.70
CA LEU A 62 0.97 -20.67 -1.09
C LEU A 62 -0.19 -20.51 -2.09
N PRO A 63 -0.93 -19.39 -2.04
CA PRO A 63 -1.95 -19.06 -3.04
C PRO A 63 -1.36 -19.05 -4.46
N LYS A 64 -2.20 -19.38 -5.46
CA LYS A 64 -1.82 -19.25 -6.88
C LYS A 64 -1.97 -17.79 -7.32
N GLY A 65 -0.93 -17.00 -7.06
CA GLY A 65 -0.86 -15.60 -7.48
C GLY A 65 -0.44 -15.42 -8.94
N LYS A 66 -0.51 -14.17 -9.41
CA LYS A 66 -0.02 -13.70 -10.71
C LYS A 66 1.50 -13.83 -10.81
N GLU A 67 1.99 -14.35 -11.93
CA GLU A 67 3.42 -14.32 -12.25
C GLU A 67 3.79 -12.94 -12.85
N VAL A 68 4.83 -12.32 -12.31
CA VAL A 68 5.42 -11.08 -12.84
C VAL A 68 6.95 -11.19 -12.85
N ASP A 69 7.59 -10.59 -13.85
CA ASP A 69 9.06 -10.61 -13.96
C ASP A 69 9.69 -9.73 -12.87
N PHE A 70 9.09 -8.57 -12.61
CA PHE A 70 9.51 -7.60 -11.62
C PHE A 70 8.34 -7.21 -10.72
N LEU A 71 8.63 -7.12 -9.41
CA LEU A 71 7.75 -6.52 -8.43
C LEU A 71 8.53 -5.48 -7.64
N TYR A 72 8.00 -4.28 -7.56
CA TYR A 72 8.60 -3.18 -6.83
C TYR A 72 7.84 -2.97 -5.54
N ALA A 73 8.57 -2.77 -4.44
CA ALA A 73 8.01 -2.48 -3.13
C ALA A 73 8.73 -1.31 -2.48
N GLU A 74 7.98 -0.26 -2.16
CA GLU A 74 8.47 0.91 -1.44
C GLU A 74 7.74 0.97 -0.10
N ALA A 75 8.45 1.28 0.98
CA ALA A 75 7.82 1.48 2.27
C ALA A 75 8.46 2.64 3.03
N ASP A 76 7.63 3.44 3.71
CA ASP A 76 8.01 4.62 4.48
C ASP A 76 7.09 4.80 5.72
N GLY A 77 7.56 5.52 6.74
CA GLY A 77 6.84 5.85 7.96
C GLY A 77 6.61 7.36 8.08
N VAL A 78 5.34 7.78 8.14
CA VAL A 78 4.98 9.21 8.26
C VAL A 78 4.34 9.52 9.60
N PHE A 79 4.72 10.64 10.22
CA PHE A 79 4.14 11.10 11.48
C PHE A 79 2.99 12.09 11.26
N VAL A 80 1.78 11.70 11.64
CA VAL A 80 0.60 12.54 11.64
C VAL A 80 0.37 13.15 13.02
N ARG A 81 0.24 14.47 13.08
CA ARG A 81 -0.03 15.16 14.35
C ARG A 81 -1.47 14.89 14.80
N GLY A 82 -1.62 14.40 16.03
CA GLY A 82 -2.91 14.20 16.66
C GLY A 82 -3.57 15.51 17.12
N THR A 83 -4.85 15.41 17.49
CA THR A 83 -5.63 16.54 18.03
C THR A 83 -5.27 16.86 19.48
N GLU A 84 -4.69 15.91 20.20
CA GLU A 84 -4.16 16.11 21.55
C GLU A 84 -2.74 16.67 21.53
N LYS A 85 -2.41 17.55 22.49
CA LYS A 85 -1.07 18.15 22.58
C LYS A 85 -0.02 17.05 22.75
N LYS A 86 1.02 17.11 21.91
CA LYS A 86 2.18 16.20 21.90
C LYS A 86 1.86 14.72 21.63
N LYS A 87 0.68 14.40 21.09
CA LYS A 87 0.42 13.08 20.50
C LYS A 87 0.61 13.15 18.99
N SER A 88 1.42 12.25 18.46
CA SER A 88 1.55 11.97 17.04
C SER A 88 1.21 10.50 16.84
N HIS A 89 0.65 10.20 15.67
CA HIS A 89 0.43 8.85 15.20
C HIS A 89 1.45 8.58 14.11
N GLU A 90 2.22 7.50 14.26
CA GLU A 90 3.01 6.98 13.16
C GLU A 90 2.08 6.19 12.24
N VAL A 91 2.21 6.43 10.94
CA VAL A 91 1.51 5.71 9.88
C VAL A 91 2.57 5.03 9.04
N SER A 92 2.61 3.69 9.11
CA SER A 92 3.43 2.89 8.19
C SER A 92 2.68 2.75 6.87
N HIS A 93 3.39 2.95 5.76
CA HIS A 93 2.83 2.70 4.44
C HIS A 93 3.77 1.90 3.55
N ALA A 94 3.19 1.09 2.68
CA ALA A 94 3.85 0.43 1.57
C ALA A 94 3.11 0.68 0.25
N ILE A 95 3.87 0.79 -0.83
CA ILE A 95 3.37 0.80 -2.20
C ILE A 95 4.02 -0.37 -2.94
N ILE A 96 3.19 -1.24 -3.50
CA ILE A 96 3.60 -2.41 -4.28
C ILE A 96 3.11 -2.23 -5.71
N TYR A 97 3.97 -2.41 -6.71
CA TYR A 97 3.63 -2.13 -8.11
C TYR A 97 4.48 -2.94 -9.10
N GLU A 98 4.00 -3.06 -10.34
CA GLU A 98 4.55 -3.95 -11.38
C GLU A 98 5.50 -3.23 -12.36
N GLY A 99 5.95 -2.03 -11.99
CA GLY A 99 6.76 -1.13 -12.83
C GLY A 99 6.05 0.18 -13.11
N TRP A 100 6.47 0.88 -14.17
CA TRP A 100 5.93 2.18 -14.53
C TRP A 100 5.83 2.39 -16.04
N GLU A 101 4.84 3.16 -16.46
CA GLU A 101 4.67 3.63 -17.83
C GLU A 101 5.04 5.11 -17.94
N LYS A 102 5.62 5.49 -19.08
CA LYS A 102 5.92 6.90 -19.41
C LYS A 102 4.99 7.40 -20.50
N ASN A 103 4.41 8.56 -20.27
CA ASN A 103 3.65 9.31 -21.27
C ASN A 103 4.20 10.75 -21.34
N GLY A 104 5.15 10.96 -22.25
CA GLY A 104 5.98 12.16 -22.27
C GLY A 104 6.79 12.30 -20.98
N ASP A 105 6.62 13.42 -20.28
CA ASP A 105 7.28 13.70 -19.00
C ASP A 105 6.56 13.07 -17.79
N ARG A 106 5.36 12.51 -17.98
CA ARG A 106 4.58 11.92 -16.90
C ARG A 106 4.91 10.45 -16.73
N VAL A 107 5.01 10.02 -15.47
CA VAL A 107 5.19 8.62 -15.09
C VAL A 107 3.98 8.16 -14.29
N SER A 108 3.48 6.97 -14.58
CA SER A 108 2.41 6.30 -13.82
C SER A 108 2.85 4.90 -13.42
N LEU A 109 2.56 4.51 -12.17
CA LEU A 109 2.81 3.15 -11.69
C LEU A 109 1.83 2.17 -12.34
N VAL A 110 2.31 0.97 -12.66
CA VAL A 110 1.48 -0.13 -13.16
C VAL A 110 0.96 -0.92 -11.98
N SER A 111 -0.38 -1.07 -11.91
CA SER A 111 -1.08 -1.85 -10.88
C SER A 111 -0.67 -1.52 -9.43
N PRO A 112 -0.64 -0.24 -9.00
CA PRO A 112 -0.20 0.09 -7.65
C PRO A 112 -1.20 -0.38 -6.59
N LYS A 113 -0.70 -1.09 -5.59
CA LYS A 113 -1.39 -1.36 -4.33
C LYS A 113 -0.75 -0.54 -3.22
N VAL A 114 -1.57 0.19 -2.48
CA VAL A 114 -1.15 0.92 -1.28
C VAL A 114 -1.69 0.20 -0.04
N ILE A 115 -0.81 -0.02 0.94
CA ILE A 115 -1.14 -0.54 2.28
C ILE A 115 -0.72 0.51 3.29
N MET A 116 -1.63 0.95 4.16
CA MET A 116 -1.37 1.99 5.16
C MET A 116 -2.02 1.62 6.48
N THR A 117 -1.26 1.69 7.56
CA THR A 117 -1.77 1.34 8.89
C THR A 117 -1.13 2.17 10.00
N THR A 118 -1.87 2.33 11.09
CA THR A 118 -1.37 2.84 12.37
C THR A 118 -1.12 1.71 13.38
N GLU A 119 -1.32 0.46 12.96
CA GLU A 119 -1.01 -0.71 13.78
C GLU A 119 0.51 -0.86 13.97
N PRO A 120 0.94 -1.66 14.96
CA PRO A 120 2.36 -1.98 15.14
C PRO A 120 3.05 -2.47 13.86
N THR A 121 4.33 -2.15 13.73
CA THR A 121 5.13 -2.42 12.52
C THR A 121 5.17 -3.90 12.14
N ASP A 122 5.14 -4.81 13.10
CA ASP A 122 5.08 -6.25 12.84
C ASP A 122 3.77 -6.66 12.17
N GLN A 123 2.64 -6.09 12.59
CA GLN A 123 1.34 -6.30 11.97
C GLN A 123 1.31 -5.72 10.55
N PHE A 124 1.87 -4.53 10.34
CA PHE A 124 2.03 -3.93 9.02
C PHE A 124 2.76 -4.86 8.04
N TRP A 125 3.88 -5.47 8.45
CA TRP A 125 4.62 -6.39 7.59
C TRP A 125 3.87 -7.69 7.31
N LYS A 126 3.05 -8.18 8.25
CA LYS A 126 2.15 -9.31 7.99
C LYS A 126 1.13 -8.98 6.91
N GLU A 127 0.53 -7.79 6.94
CA GLU A 127 -0.42 -7.34 5.93
C GLU A 127 0.23 -7.23 4.54
N VAL A 128 1.44 -6.65 4.47
CA VAL A 128 2.25 -6.60 3.23
C VAL A 128 2.54 -7.99 2.68
N GLN A 129 2.98 -8.92 3.55
CA GLN A 129 3.27 -10.29 3.18
C GLN A 129 2.00 -11.03 2.70
N ALA A 130 0.91 -10.91 3.45
CA ALA A 130 -0.36 -11.55 3.13
C ALA A 130 -0.89 -11.10 1.78
N PHE A 131 -0.98 -9.78 1.55
CA PHE A 131 -1.39 -9.25 0.26
C PHE A 131 -0.50 -9.79 -0.86
N THR A 132 0.82 -9.72 -0.71
CA THR A 132 1.73 -10.12 -1.78
C THR A 132 1.64 -11.61 -2.09
N ALA A 133 1.56 -12.47 -1.08
CA ALA A 133 1.46 -13.91 -1.25
C ALA A 133 0.13 -14.35 -1.88
N HIS A 134 -0.96 -13.61 -1.63
CA HIS A 134 -2.25 -13.85 -2.26
C HIS A 134 -2.30 -13.37 -3.70
N GLU A 135 -1.70 -12.22 -3.98
CA GLU A 135 -1.78 -11.59 -5.31
C GLU A 135 -0.74 -12.13 -6.29
N TYR A 136 0.46 -12.46 -5.84
CA TYR A 136 1.61 -12.77 -6.69
C TYR A 136 2.26 -14.12 -6.40
N SER A 137 2.69 -14.80 -7.46
CA SER A 137 3.61 -15.93 -7.39
C SER A 137 5.04 -15.43 -7.56
N LEU A 138 5.80 -15.39 -6.46
CA LEU A 138 7.15 -14.81 -6.43
C LEU A 138 8.28 -15.79 -6.79
N GLU A 139 7.96 -17.01 -7.26
CA GLU A 139 8.96 -18.08 -7.50
C GLU A 139 10.05 -17.69 -8.51
N LYS A 140 9.68 -16.86 -9.50
CA LYS A 140 10.57 -16.41 -10.57
C LYS A 140 10.65 -14.88 -10.66
N THR A 141 10.09 -14.19 -9.68
CA THR A 141 10.00 -12.73 -9.66
C THR A 141 11.25 -12.12 -9.06
N GLN A 142 11.75 -11.06 -9.70
CA GLN A 142 12.75 -10.18 -9.12
C GLN A 142 12.05 -9.10 -8.28
N VAL A 143 12.35 -9.07 -6.99
CA VAL A 143 11.76 -8.08 -6.07
C VAL A 143 12.75 -6.95 -5.85
N VAL A 144 12.35 -5.74 -6.25
CA VAL A 144 13.12 -4.51 -6.09
C VAL A 144 12.53 -3.74 -4.91
N THR A 145 13.37 -3.42 -3.92
CA THR A 145 12.89 -2.75 -2.71
C THR A 145 13.61 -1.44 -2.46
N ASN A 146 12.84 -0.45 -1.98
CA ASN A 146 13.36 0.84 -1.58
C ASN A 146 12.71 1.31 -0.27
N SER A 147 13.51 1.95 0.57
CA SER A 147 13.13 2.51 1.86
C SER A 147 14.06 3.67 2.19
N ASP A 148 13.55 4.66 2.92
CA ASP A 148 14.35 5.78 3.41
C ASP A 148 15.30 5.41 4.57
N GLY A 149 15.26 4.16 5.04
CA GLY A 149 16.10 3.65 6.11
C GLY A 149 15.65 4.08 7.51
N GLY A 150 14.40 4.56 7.66
CA GLY A 150 13.82 4.89 8.95
C GLY A 150 13.85 3.72 9.94
N PRO A 151 13.78 3.98 11.26
CA PRO A 151 13.88 2.95 12.30
C PRO A 151 12.86 1.81 12.14
N VAL A 152 11.73 2.12 11.49
CA VAL A 152 10.57 1.26 11.31
C VAL A 152 10.69 0.35 10.07
N ILE A 153 11.49 0.72 9.08
CA ILE A 153 11.47 0.07 7.76
C ILE A 153 12.90 -0.29 7.35
N GLN A 154 13.35 -1.42 7.89
CA GLN A 154 14.68 -1.98 7.66
C GLN A 154 14.67 -2.93 6.46
N PRO A 155 15.77 -3.03 5.68
CA PRO A 155 15.89 -3.98 4.55
C PRO A 155 15.60 -5.45 4.92
N SER A 156 15.87 -5.84 6.17
CA SER A 156 15.57 -7.19 6.68
C SER A 156 14.07 -7.50 6.72
N ALA A 157 13.23 -6.48 6.91
CA ALA A 157 11.78 -6.65 6.97
C ALA A 157 11.17 -6.92 5.59
N PHE A 158 11.71 -6.28 4.54
CA PHE A 158 11.38 -6.63 3.15
C PHE A 158 11.73 -8.08 2.85
N LYS A 159 12.98 -8.49 3.13
CA LYS A 159 13.39 -9.88 2.91
C LYS A 159 12.42 -10.84 3.56
N LYS A 160 12.10 -10.67 4.84
CA LYS A 160 11.16 -11.54 5.53
C LYS A 160 9.77 -11.61 4.86
N SER A 161 9.29 -10.48 4.33
CA SER A 161 7.93 -10.35 3.79
C SER A 161 7.79 -10.86 2.35
N PHE A 162 8.89 -10.93 1.60
CA PHE A 162 8.90 -11.35 0.19
C PHE A 162 9.69 -12.65 -0.07
N LEU A 163 10.28 -13.27 0.97
CA LEU A 163 11.14 -14.45 0.81
C LEU A 163 10.35 -15.70 0.38
N ASN A 164 10.56 -16.13 -0.86
CA ASN A 164 10.49 -17.53 -1.29
C ASN A 164 11.94 -18.00 -1.56
N PRO A 165 12.32 -19.28 -1.32
CA PRO A 165 13.67 -19.81 -1.56
C PRO A 165 14.31 -19.49 -2.92
N ASN A 166 13.54 -19.11 -3.95
CA ASN A 166 14.05 -18.74 -5.28
C ASN A 166 13.93 -17.24 -5.62
N THR A 167 13.46 -16.38 -4.71
CA THR A 167 13.29 -14.94 -4.98
C THR A 167 14.64 -14.21 -5.01
N LEU A 168 14.89 -13.48 -6.09
CA LEU A 168 16.05 -12.59 -6.23
C LEU A 168 15.71 -11.21 -5.68
N PHE A 169 16.49 -10.73 -4.70
CA PHE A 169 16.31 -9.44 -4.05
C PHE A 169 17.34 -8.42 -4.52
N LEU A 170 16.85 -7.25 -4.94
CA LEU A 170 17.66 -6.08 -5.20
C LEU A 170 17.32 -5.00 -4.16
N ASP A 171 18.26 -4.73 -3.24
CA ASP A 171 18.13 -3.73 -2.17
C ASP A 171 18.84 -2.44 -2.58
N GLY A 172 18.21 -1.27 -2.34
CA GLY A 172 18.91 0.01 -2.37
C GLY A 172 19.06 0.66 -3.74
N ILE A 173 18.29 0.24 -4.74
CA ILE A 173 18.13 1.01 -5.97
C ILE A 173 17.07 2.08 -5.69
N GLN A 174 17.43 3.37 -5.78
CA GLN A 174 16.45 4.45 -5.79
C GLN A 174 15.53 4.25 -7.01
N SER A 175 14.41 3.57 -6.82
CA SER A 175 13.40 3.22 -7.83
C SER A 175 12.56 4.41 -8.30
N THR A 176 13.03 5.65 -8.09
CA THR A 176 12.40 6.79 -8.74
C THR A 176 12.94 6.91 -10.17
N PRO A 177 12.08 7.13 -11.19
CA PRO A 177 12.50 7.22 -12.60
C PRO A 177 13.61 8.24 -12.88
N HIS A 178 13.81 9.20 -11.96
CA HIS A 178 14.80 10.27 -12.06
C HIS A 178 16.21 9.89 -11.59
N HIS A 179 16.36 8.87 -10.73
CA HIS A 179 17.64 8.55 -10.09
C HIS A 179 18.35 7.31 -10.67
N LEU A 180 17.72 6.58 -11.60
CA LEU A 180 18.38 5.50 -12.33
C LEU A 180 19.42 6.07 -13.33
N PRO A 181 20.68 5.58 -13.32
CA PRO A 181 21.65 5.86 -14.37
C PRO A 181 21.09 5.46 -15.75
N ASP A 182 21.43 6.21 -16.79
CA ASP A 182 20.85 6.02 -18.13
C ASP A 182 21.15 4.64 -18.75
N GLU A 183 22.17 3.93 -18.27
CA GLU A 183 22.45 2.53 -18.66
C GLU A 183 21.47 1.52 -18.02
N GLU A 184 21.04 1.72 -16.77
CA GLU A 184 20.07 0.85 -16.10
C GLU A 184 18.63 1.08 -16.62
N LYS A 185 18.33 2.30 -17.08
CA LYS A 185 17.08 2.59 -17.80
C LYS A 185 16.96 1.82 -19.11
N ARG A 186 18.08 1.55 -19.79
CA ARG A 186 18.09 0.79 -21.06
C ARG A 186 17.86 -0.69 -20.82
N HIS A 187 18.43 -1.26 -19.76
CA HIS A 187 18.24 -2.68 -19.44
C HIS A 187 16.81 -3.00 -18.99
N ALA A 188 16.10 -2.03 -18.40
CA ALA A 188 14.66 -2.14 -18.08
C ALA A 188 13.72 -1.84 -19.26
N LEU A 189 14.24 -1.38 -20.41
CA LEU A 189 13.45 -1.07 -21.62
C LEU A 189 13.71 -2.06 -22.77
N GLU A 190 14.66 -2.99 -22.63
CA GLU A 190 14.97 -4.03 -23.63
C GLU A 190 14.68 -5.46 -23.13
N LEU A 191 13.97 -5.62 -22.01
CA LEU A 191 13.35 -6.86 -21.53
C LEU A 191 11.86 -6.64 -21.31
#